data_AF-K1S4A4-F1
#
_entry.id   AF-K1S4A4-F1
#
_cell.length_a   1.000
_cell.length_b   1.000
_cell.length_c   1.000
_cell.angle_alpha   90.00
_cell.angle_beta   90.00
_cell.angle_gamma   90.00
#
_symmetry.space_group_name_H-M   'P 1'
#
loop_
_entity.id
_entity.type
_entity.pdbx_description
1 polymer ?
#
loop_
_entity_poly.entity_id
_entity_poly.type
_entity_poly.pdbx_seq_one_letter_code
_entity_poly.pdbx_strand_id
1 'polypeptide(L)'
;MIEEKPRILFGVPEAERTEALNRLAFERSYLRDSSDFSALGAITRPELLMQVLQKERDPKKIDRLLNLIPRRMVSEEMAYEAIRKNSRCLHLLAPEIISKRIAERAVREDPQAIQWVPQHLRTPEMCLYAESNYLHLRIYVPESVAKGDNIYSFHRRVDQTLRQPLDYAQYKILYTGGSVVVDDVTTRAGYVGCCRVTYDRKKDEFSFQQLTRQQEQTFRAVRMRKTQRKMKL
;
A
#
# COMPACT_ATOMS: atom_id res chain seq x y z
N MET A 1 -48.79 -3.42 -18.30
CA MET A 1 -47.95 -3.90 -19.43
C MET A 1 -46.54 -3.39 -19.21
N ILE A 2 -45.60 -4.34 -19.14
CA ILE A 2 -44.18 -4.16 -18.84
C ILE A 2 -43.52 -3.29 -19.91
N GLU A 3 -42.84 -2.22 -19.48
CA GLU A 3 -41.48 -1.87 -19.93
C GLU A 3 -40.84 -0.98 -18.84
N GLU A 4 -40.70 -1.52 -17.63
CA GLU A 4 -39.63 -1.12 -16.72
C GLU A 4 -38.30 -1.46 -17.41
N LYS A 5 -37.85 -0.66 -18.38
CA LYS A 5 -36.56 -0.91 -19.02
C LYS A 5 -35.47 -0.60 -17.99
N PRO A 6 -34.68 -1.59 -17.50
CA PRO A 6 -33.57 -1.37 -16.55
C PRO A 6 -32.38 -0.62 -17.19
N ARG A 7 -32.60 -0.03 -18.35
CA ARG A 7 -31.60 0.42 -19.31
C ARG A 7 -31.94 1.81 -19.85
N ILE A 8 -32.32 2.72 -18.96
CA ILE A 8 -32.74 4.10 -19.28
C ILE A 8 -31.68 4.82 -20.14
N LEU A 9 -30.40 4.56 -19.87
CA LEU A 9 -29.28 5.19 -20.58
C LEU A 9 -28.77 4.35 -21.77
N PHE A 10 -29.37 3.19 -22.04
CA PHE A 10 -28.94 2.31 -23.11
C PHE A 10 -29.37 2.87 -24.47
N GLY A 11 -28.44 2.95 -25.40
CA GLY A 11 -28.66 3.58 -26.70
C GLY A 11 -28.68 5.12 -26.67
N VAL A 12 -28.70 5.74 -25.48
CA VAL A 12 -28.60 7.20 -25.33
C VAL A 12 -27.12 7.63 -25.48
N PRO A 13 -26.78 8.48 -26.45
CA PRO A 13 -25.44 9.04 -26.60
C PRO A 13 -24.99 9.75 -25.33
N GLU A 14 -23.71 9.65 -24.98
CA GLU A 14 -23.17 10.23 -23.74
C GLU A 14 -23.44 11.74 -23.60
N ALA A 15 -23.34 12.48 -24.71
CA ALA A 15 -23.61 13.92 -24.76
C ALA A 15 -25.08 14.28 -24.44
N GLU A 16 -26.00 13.34 -24.61
CA GLU A 16 -27.44 13.52 -24.39
C GLU A 16 -27.91 12.99 -23.02
N ARG A 17 -27.02 12.36 -22.24
CA ARG A 17 -27.35 11.85 -20.90
C ARG A 17 -27.44 12.99 -19.91
N THR A 18 -28.60 13.64 -19.88
CA THR A 18 -28.92 14.72 -18.95
C THR A 18 -28.82 14.28 -17.49
N GLU A 19 -28.68 15.24 -16.59
CA GLU A 19 -28.66 14.99 -15.14
C GLU A 19 -29.92 14.22 -14.70
N ALA A 20 -31.09 14.61 -15.19
CA ALA A 20 -32.36 13.94 -14.89
C ALA A 20 -32.38 12.47 -15.34
N LEU A 21 -31.86 12.16 -16.54
CA LEU A 21 -31.78 10.79 -17.03
C LEU A 21 -30.83 9.93 -16.18
N ASN A 22 -29.68 10.48 -15.79
CA ASN A 22 -28.72 9.76 -14.92
C ASN A 22 -29.32 9.49 -13.54
N ARG A 23 -29.97 10.49 -12.93
CA ARG A 23 -30.66 10.32 -11.64
C ARG A 23 -31.75 9.27 -11.72
N LEU A 24 -32.61 9.34 -12.75
CA LEU A 24 -33.69 8.37 -12.94
C LEU A 24 -33.14 6.94 -13.14
N ALA A 25 -32.05 6.79 -13.91
CA ALA A 25 -31.41 5.50 -14.11
C ALA A 25 -30.85 4.94 -12.80
N PHE A 26 -30.20 5.79 -12.00
CA PHE A 26 -29.64 5.44 -10.71
C PHE A 26 -30.71 5.10 -9.66
N GLU A 27 -31.81 5.85 -9.64
CA GLU A 27 -32.97 5.63 -8.79
C GLU A 27 -33.64 4.28 -9.07
N ARG A 28 -33.83 3.95 -10.34
CA ARG A 28 -34.50 2.71 -10.75
C ARG A 28 -33.62 1.46 -10.68
N SER A 29 -32.29 1.61 -10.58
CA SER A 29 -31.35 0.51 -10.40
C SER A 29 -30.80 0.48 -8.96
N TYR A 30 -29.66 1.12 -8.71
CA TYR A 30 -28.86 0.92 -7.51
C TYR A 30 -29.54 1.42 -6.23
N LEU A 31 -30.30 2.53 -6.30
CA LEU A 31 -31.04 3.01 -5.12
C LEU A 31 -32.26 2.14 -4.80
N ARG A 32 -32.91 1.55 -5.81
CA ARG A 32 -34.01 0.59 -5.61
C ARG A 32 -33.49 -0.74 -5.07
N ASP A 33 -32.39 -1.24 -5.62
CA ASP A 33 -31.71 -2.47 -5.22
C ASP A 33 -30.19 -2.27 -5.26
N SER A 34 -29.56 -2.27 -4.08
CA SER A 34 -28.11 -2.08 -3.93
C SER A 34 -27.25 -3.23 -4.50
N SER A 35 -27.86 -4.27 -5.07
CA SER A 35 -27.19 -5.30 -5.86
C SER A 35 -27.27 -5.05 -7.38
N ASP A 36 -28.14 -4.13 -7.82
CA ASP A 36 -28.36 -3.82 -9.23
C ASP A 36 -27.38 -2.76 -9.77
N PHE A 37 -26.34 -3.26 -10.42
CA PHE A 37 -25.28 -2.46 -11.03
C PHE A 37 -25.51 -2.22 -12.52
N SER A 38 -26.68 -2.60 -13.06
CA SER A 38 -26.95 -2.64 -14.51
C SER A 38 -26.86 -1.27 -15.20
N ALA A 39 -27.22 -0.19 -14.50
CA ALA A 39 -27.15 1.17 -15.05
C ALA A 39 -25.80 1.87 -14.82
N LEU A 40 -24.98 1.41 -13.87
CA LEU A 40 -23.82 2.17 -13.37
C LEU A 40 -22.76 2.43 -14.45
N GLY A 41 -22.53 1.48 -15.35
CA GLY A 41 -21.58 1.66 -16.46
C GLY A 41 -22.03 2.68 -17.51
N ALA A 42 -23.32 3.03 -17.54
CA ALA A 42 -23.85 4.05 -18.43
C ALA A 42 -23.99 5.43 -17.77
N ILE A 43 -23.87 5.52 -16.44
CA ILE A 43 -23.95 6.78 -15.70
C ILE A 43 -22.73 7.66 -16.03
N THR A 44 -23.01 8.95 -16.25
CA THR A 44 -22.05 10.00 -16.63
C THR A 44 -21.96 11.11 -15.59
N ARG A 45 -22.47 10.83 -14.38
CA ARG A 45 -22.48 11.73 -13.23
C ARG A 45 -21.55 11.17 -12.14
N PRO A 46 -20.31 11.67 -12.01
CA PRO A 46 -19.34 11.19 -11.03
C PRO A 46 -19.86 11.14 -9.60
N GLU A 47 -20.70 12.11 -9.22
CA GLU A 47 -21.31 12.22 -7.90
C GLU A 47 -22.20 11.02 -7.54
N LEU A 48 -22.92 10.44 -8.51
CA LEU A 48 -23.74 9.25 -8.31
C LEU A 48 -22.86 8.00 -8.14
N LEU A 49 -21.81 7.88 -8.95
CA LEU A 49 -20.84 6.77 -8.86
C LEU A 49 -20.04 6.83 -7.56
N MET A 50 -19.66 8.03 -7.13
CA MET A 50 -19.01 8.26 -5.84
C MET A 50 -19.93 7.88 -4.68
N GLN A 51 -21.23 8.14 -4.77
CA GLN A 51 -22.19 7.71 -3.75
C GLN A 51 -22.24 6.18 -3.60
N VAL A 52 -22.12 5.43 -4.71
CA VAL A 52 -21.99 3.96 -4.66
C VAL A 52 -20.72 3.56 -3.92
N LEU A 53 -19.56 4.11 -4.31
CA LEU A 53 -18.27 3.82 -3.65
C LEU A 53 -18.32 4.10 -2.15
N GLN A 54 -18.89 5.23 -1.74
CA GLN A 54 -19.00 5.62 -0.34
C GLN A 54 -19.86 4.66 0.49
N LYS A 55 -20.99 4.18 -0.08
CA LYS A 55 -21.90 3.25 0.60
C LYS A 55 -21.37 1.81 0.61
N GLU A 56 -20.76 1.38 -0.47
CA GLU A 56 -20.35 -0.01 -0.66
C GLU A 56 -19.16 -0.38 0.24
N ARG A 57 -19.20 -1.58 0.81
CA ARG A 57 -18.14 -2.11 1.69
C ARG A 57 -17.60 -3.45 1.21
N ASP A 58 -18.33 -4.17 0.36
CA ASP A 58 -17.87 -5.44 -0.20
C ASP A 58 -16.76 -5.18 -1.24
N PRO A 59 -15.54 -5.71 -1.01
CA PRO A 59 -14.43 -5.59 -1.97
C PRO A 59 -14.80 -6.04 -3.38
N LYS A 60 -15.60 -7.11 -3.53
CA LYS A 60 -15.98 -7.64 -4.84
C LYS A 60 -16.90 -6.68 -5.59
N LYS A 61 -17.77 -5.97 -4.86
CA LYS A 61 -18.66 -4.97 -5.47
C LYS A 61 -17.90 -3.69 -5.83
N ILE A 62 -16.89 -3.31 -5.05
CA ILE A 62 -15.97 -2.20 -5.42
C ILE A 62 -15.24 -2.54 -6.72
N ASP A 63 -14.67 -3.75 -6.80
CA ASP A 63 -13.99 -4.22 -8.01
C ASP A 63 -14.94 -4.25 -9.22
N ARG A 64 -16.17 -4.75 -9.02
CA ARG A 64 -17.21 -4.75 -10.06
C ARG A 64 -17.54 -3.33 -10.52
N LEU A 65 -17.67 -2.37 -9.60
CA LEU A 65 -17.94 -0.98 -9.96
C LEU A 65 -16.83 -0.38 -10.82
N LEU A 66 -15.56 -0.55 -10.40
CA LEU A 66 -14.40 -0.05 -11.15
C LEU A 66 -14.30 -0.65 -12.56
N ASN A 67 -14.72 -1.90 -12.74
CA ASN A 67 -14.77 -2.55 -14.05
C ASN A 67 -15.94 -2.07 -14.94
N LEU A 68 -17.03 -1.60 -14.35
CA LEU A 68 -18.20 -1.14 -15.09
C LEU A 68 -18.07 0.31 -15.56
N ILE A 69 -17.45 1.17 -14.75
CA ILE A 69 -17.34 2.59 -15.06
C ILE A 69 -16.27 2.82 -16.14
N PRO A 70 -16.52 3.70 -17.14
CA PRO A 70 -15.50 4.06 -18.12
C PRO A 70 -14.25 4.61 -17.43
N ARG A 71 -13.05 4.20 -17.87
CA ARG A 71 -11.78 4.63 -17.26
C ARG A 71 -11.65 6.16 -17.14
N ARG A 72 -12.13 6.92 -18.13
CA ARG A 72 -12.13 8.39 -18.12
C ARG A 72 -12.99 9.02 -17.01
N MET A 73 -13.93 8.27 -16.44
CA MET A 73 -14.83 8.73 -15.38
C MET A 73 -14.24 8.51 -13.99
N VAL A 74 -13.19 7.70 -13.88
CA VAL A 74 -12.51 7.44 -12.60
C VAL A 74 -11.65 8.65 -12.27
N SER A 75 -12.13 9.49 -11.36
CA SER A 75 -11.32 10.58 -10.79
C SER A 75 -10.32 10.04 -9.77
N GLU A 76 -9.31 10.86 -9.44
CA GLU A 76 -8.36 10.53 -8.37
C GLU A 76 -9.06 10.30 -7.02
N GLU A 77 -10.09 11.09 -6.69
CA GLU A 77 -10.83 10.92 -5.43
C GLU A 77 -11.67 9.63 -5.41
N MET A 78 -12.25 9.21 -6.54
CA MET A 78 -12.91 7.90 -6.64
C MET A 78 -11.91 6.76 -6.47
N ALA A 79 -10.76 6.86 -7.14
CA ALA A 79 -9.69 5.89 -7.03
C ALA A 79 -9.14 5.79 -5.59
N TYR A 80 -8.93 6.93 -4.93
CA TYR A 80 -8.48 6.96 -3.54
C TYR A 80 -9.51 6.33 -2.59
N GLU A 81 -10.80 6.62 -2.77
CA GLU A 81 -11.86 6.03 -1.95
C GLU A 81 -11.98 4.51 -2.16
N ALA A 82 -11.84 4.04 -3.40
CA ALA A 82 -11.80 2.61 -3.70
C ALA A 82 -10.60 1.92 -3.03
N ILE A 83 -9.40 2.50 -3.13
CA ILE A 83 -8.18 1.96 -2.48
C ILE A 83 -8.27 1.99 -0.95
N ARG A 84 -8.92 3.02 -0.39
CA ARG A 84 -9.14 3.12 1.06
C ARG A 84 -9.98 1.95 1.58
N LYS A 85 -10.90 1.42 0.77
CA LYS A 85 -11.82 0.32 1.11
C LYS A 85 -11.32 -1.05 0.67
N ASN A 86 -10.61 -1.13 -0.45
CA ASN A 86 -10.01 -2.34 -0.99
C ASN A 86 -8.68 -1.99 -1.68
N SER A 87 -7.56 -2.06 -0.96
CA SER A 87 -6.24 -1.76 -1.54
C SER A 87 -5.85 -2.67 -2.70
N ARG A 88 -6.43 -3.88 -2.77
CA ARG A 88 -6.18 -4.87 -3.82
C ARG A 88 -6.72 -4.45 -5.19
N CYS A 89 -7.60 -3.45 -5.25
CA CYS A 89 -8.18 -2.97 -6.51
C CYS A 89 -7.25 -2.05 -7.32
N LEU A 90 -6.02 -1.77 -6.85
CA LEU A 90 -5.05 -0.90 -7.56
C LEU A 90 -4.81 -1.33 -9.01
N HIS A 91 -4.80 -2.63 -9.27
CA HIS A 91 -4.62 -3.20 -10.61
C HIS A 91 -5.75 -2.89 -11.61
N LEU A 92 -6.92 -2.47 -11.11
CA LEU A 92 -8.06 -2.06 -11.93
C LEU A 92 -7.97 -0.59 -12.36
N LEU A 93 -7.11 0.19 -11.73
CA LEU A 93 -6.96 1.61 -12.00
C LEU A 93 -6.07 1.86 -13.22
N ALA A 94 -6.38 2.91 -13.97
CA ALA A 94 -5.52 3.38 -15.04
C ALA A 94 -4.23 3.98 -14.43
N PRO A 95 -3.03 3.69 -14.98
CA PRO A 95 -1.76 4.19 -14.44
C PRO A 95 -1.71 5.71 -14.24
N GLU A 96 -2.41 6.45 -15.10
CA GLU A 96 -2.46 7.91 -15.11
C GLU A 96 -3.22 8.50 -13.90
N ILE A 97 -4.13 7.72 -13.30
CA ILE A 97 -4.89 8.12 -12.10
C ILE A 97 -4.16 7.75 -10.82
N ILE A 98 -3.21 6.80 -10.88
CA ILE A 98 -2.45 6.38 -9.70
C ILE A 98 -1.51 7.52 -9.31
N SER A 99 -1.89 8.31 -8.32
CA SER A 99 -1.03 9.32 -7.72
C SER A 99 -0.11 8.73 -6.65
N LYS A 100 0.89 9.49 -6.21
CA LYS A 100 1.75 9.12 -5.07
C LYS A 100 0.92 8.80 -3.82
N ARG A 101 -0.12 9.61 -3.53
CA ARG A 101 -1.02 9.42 -2.39
C ARG A 101 -1.76 8.07 -2.46
N ILE A 102 -2.25 7.70 -3.64
CA ILE A 102 -2.93 6.42 -3.89
C ILE A 102 -1.94 5.26 -3.74
N ALA A 103 -0.77 5.34 -4.37
CA ALA A 103 0.27 4.33 -4.31
C ALA A 103 0.74 4.07 -2.86
N GLU A 104 1.00 5.12 -2.08
CA GLU A 104 1.42 5.00 -0.68
C GLU A 104 0.36 4.33 0.18
N ARG A 105 -0.92 4.70 -0.02
CA ARG A 105 -2.04 4.08 0.68
C ARG A 105 -2.15 2.60 0.33
N ALA A 106 -2.11 2.26 -0.95
CA ALA A 106 -2.25 0.89 -1.41
C ALA A 106 -1.14 -0.02 -0.86
N VAL A 107 0.13 0.39 -1.00
CA VAL A 107 1.29 -0.40 -0.54
C VAL A 107 1.32 -0.55 0.98
N ARG A 108 0.89 0.48 1.72
CA ARG A 108 0.82 0.41 3.19
C ARG A 108 -0.16 -0.66 3.67
N GLU A 109 -1.31 -0.76 3.01
CA GLU A 109 -2.37 -1.72 3.37
C GLU A 109 -2.09 -3.12 2.81
N ASP A 110 -1.56 -3.23 1.59
CA ASP A 110 -1.12 -4.50 0.99
C ASP A 110 0.26 -4.31 0.33
N PRO A 111 1.35 -4.85 0.93
CA PRO A 111 2.69 -4.73 0.36
C PRO A 111 2.79 -5.26 -1.09
N GLN A 112 1.96 -6.23 -1.48
CA GLN A 112 1.93 -6.74 -2.85
C GLN A 112 1.45 -5.70 -3.87
N ALA A 113 0.80 -4.61 -3.42
CA ALA A 113 0.32 -3.56 -4.31
C ALA A 113 1.45 -2.89 -5.12
N ILE A 114 2.70 -2.99 -4.66
CA ILE A 114 3.89 -2.44 -5.33
C ILE A 114 4.00 -2.88 -6.79
N GLN A 115 3.49 -4.07 -7.14
CA GLN A 115 3.53 -4.62 -8.50
C GLN A 115 2.73 -3.77 -9.50
N TRP A 116 1.67 -3.09 -9.04
CA TRP A 116 0.80 -2.25 -9.87
C TRP A 116 1.09 -0.76 -9.72
N VAL A 117 2.00 -0.37 -8.82
CA VAL A 117 2.45 1.02 -8.72
C VAL A 117 3.33 1.35 -9.93
N PRO A 118 3.06 2.42 -10.69
CA PRO A 118 3.93 2.89 -11.77
C PRO A 118 5.37 3.09 -11.30
N GLN A 119 6.34 2.69 -12.11
CA GLN A 119 7.76 2.64 -11.70
C GLN A 119 8.28 3.98 -11.16
N HIS A 120 7.89 5.10 -11.77
CA HIS A 120 8.30 6.45 -11.38
C HIS A 120 7.67 6.93 -10.05
N LEU A 121 6.66 6.25 -9.52
CA LEU A 121 6.01 6.55 -8.24
C LEU A 121 6.51 5.66 -7.09
N ARG A 122 7.29 4.61 -7.38
CA ARG A 122 7.81 3.69 -6.37
C ARG A 122 8.89 4.40 -5.55
N THR A 123 8.56 4.77 -4.31
CA THR A 123 9.52 5.41 -3.41
C THR A 123 10.43 4.37 -2.74
N PRO A 124 11.62 4.78 -2.24
CA PRO A 124 12.48 3.92 -1.44
C PRO A 124 11.77 3.27 -0.25
N GLU A 125 10.90 4.02 0.44
CA GLU A 125 10.14 3.55 1.59
C GLU A 125 9.12 2.46 1.20
N MET A 126 8.40 2.65 0.09
CA MET A 126 7.47 1.63 -0.42
C MET A 126 8.22 0.34 -0.77
N CYS A 127 9.35 0.47 -1.48
CA CYS A 127 10.17 -0.66 -1.90
C CYS A 127 10.70 -1.44 -0.69
N LEU A 128 11.23 -0.72 0.30
CA LEU A 128 11.74 -1.31 1.53
C LEU A 128 10.62 -2.00 2.33
N TYR A 129 9.47 -1.33 2.49
CA TYR A 129 8.32 -1.90 3.19
C TYR A 129 7.82 -3.17 2.50
N ALA A 130 7.74 -3.17 1.17
CA ALA A 130 7.33 -4.33 0.38
C ALA A 130 8.29 -5.51 0.56
N GLU A 131 9.59 -5.31 0.34
CA GLU A 131 10.60 -6.37 0.47
C GLU A 131 10.71 -6.90 1.91
N SER A 132 10.60 -6.02 2.92
CA SER A 132 10.64 -6.41 4.34
C SER A 132 9.49 -7.34 4.74
N ASN A 133 8.34 -7.23 4.08
CA ASN A 133 7.20 -8.14 4.31
C ASN A 133 7.29 -9.39 3.43
N TYR A 134 7.71 -9.23 2.17
CA TYR A 134 7.82 -10.34 1.22
C TYR A 134 9.04 -10.17 0.33
N LEU A 135 10.09 -10.96 0.58
CA LEU A 135 11.37 -10.88 -0.13
C LEU A 135 11.24 -10.95 -1.67
N HIS A 136 10.28 -11.73 -2.18
CA HIS A 136 10.06 -11.86 -3.63
C HIS A 136 9.62 -10.56 -4.30
N LEU A 137 9.10 -9.58 -3.56
CA LEU A 137 8.71 -8.26 -4.10
C LEU A 137 9.90 -7.37 -4.46
N ARG A 138 11.13 -7.78 -4.13
CA ARG A 138 12.38 -7.11 -4.55
C ARG A 138 12.45 -6.88 -6.07
N ILE A 139 11.82 -7.75 -6.86
CA ILE A 139 11.79 -7.63 -8.33
C ILE A 139 11.14 -6.32 -8.81
N TYR A 140 10.32 -5.68 -7.97
CA TYR A 140 9.63 -4.44 -8.31
C TYR A 140 10.41 -3.18 -7.93
N VAL A 141 11.62 -3.31 -7.38
CA VAL A 141 12.42 -2.15 -7.00
C VAL A 141 13.09 -1.56 -8.25
N PRO A 142 12.82 -0.30 -8.61
CA PRO A 142 13.47 0.32 -9.76
C PRO A 142 14.95 0.56 -9.48
N GLU A 143 15.75 0.55 -10.55
CA GLU A 143 17.19 0.77 -10.47
C GLU A 143 17.56 2.11 -9.81
N SER A 144 16.76 3.17 -10.05
CA SER A 144 16.93 4.48 -9.41
C SER A 144 16.81 4.42 -7.88
N VAL A 145 15.95 3.57 -7.34
CA VAL A 145 15.82 3.33 -5.90
C VAL A 145 16.94 2.43 -5.41
N ALA A 146 17.22 1.34 -6.12
CA ALA A 146 18.23 0.36 -5.72
C ALA A 146 19.66 0.94 -5.66
N LYS A 147 20.00 1.85 -6.58
CA LYS A 147 21.33 2.47 -6.70
C LYS A 147 21.43 3.87 -6.09
N GLY A 148 20.32 4.47 -5.68
CA GLY A 148 20.34 5.81 -5.06
C GLY A 148 20.89 5.78 -3.63
N ASP A 149 21.27 6.93 -3.08
CA ASP A 149 21.54 7.08 -1.64
C ASP A 149 20.23 7.35 -0.88
N ASN A 150 19.59 6.29 -0.37
CA ASN A 150 18.28 6.37 0.26
C ASN A 150 18.10 5.23 1.29
N ILE A 151 16.95 5.19 1.95
CA ILE A 151 16.66 4.16 2.98
C ILE A 151 16.71 2.73 2.42
N TYR A 152 16.41 2.55 1.13
CA TYR A 152 16.46 1.24 0.50
C TYR A 152 17.91 0.79 0.28
N SER A 153 18.80 1.57 -0.34
CA SER A 153 20.20 1.15 -0.44
C SER A 153 20.86 1.04 0.94
N PHE A 154 20.47 1.88 1.90
CA PHE A 154 20.91 1.81 3.29
C PHE A 154 20.57 0.47 3.98
N HIS A 155 19.34 -0.04 3.86
CA HIS A 155 18.98 -1.31 4.52
C HIS A 155 19.86 -2.47 4.03
N ARG A 156 20.22 -2.49 2.74
CA ARG A 156 21.13 -3.51 2.19
C ARG A 156 22.51 -3.46 2.84
N ARG A 157 23.02 -2.26 3.14
CA ARG A 157 24.29 -2.08 3.87
C ARG A 157 24.17 -2.53 5.32
N VAL A 158 23.04 -2.25 5.98
CA VAL A 158 22.75 -2.74 7.33
C VAL A 158 22.79 -4.27 7.35
N ASP A 159 22.08 -4.93 6.44
CA ASP A 159 22.02 -6.40 6.39
C ASP A 159 23.38 -7.03 6.16
N GLN A 160 24.18 -6.45 5.26
CA GLN A 160 25.56 -6.88 5.01
C GLN A 160 26.47 -6.69 6.23
N THR A 161 26.26 -5.61 6.98
CA THR A 161 27.08 -5.26 8.14
C THR A 161 26.74 -6.12 9.34
N LEU A 162 25.44 -6.34 9.60
CA LEU A 162 24.93 -7.10 10.75
C LEU A 162 24.84 -8.61 10.46
N ARG A 163 24.94 -9.01 9.19
CA ARG A 163 24.73 -10.37 8.67
C ARG A 163 23.34 -10.94 9.01
N GLN A 164 22.36 -10.07 9.15
CA GLN A 164 20.97 -10.43 9.41
C GLN A 164 20.05 -9.27 9.01
N PRO A 165 18.82 -9.56 8.58
CA PRO A 165 17.83 -8.52 8.33
C PRO A 165 17.31 -7.92 9.63
N LEU A 166 16.98 -6.65 9.59
CA LEU A 166 16.14 -5.98 10.60
C LEU A 166 14.70 -5.85 10.10
N ASP A 167 13.80 -5.46 11.00
CA ASP A 167 12.45 -5.07 10.59
C ASP A 167 12.40 -3.65 9.99
N TYR A 168 11.33 -3.36 9.26
CA TYR A 168 11.11 -2.06 8.60
C TYR A 168 11.25 -0.87 9.55
N ALA A 169 10.74 -0.98 10.78
CA ALA A 169 10.77 0.11 11.75
C ALA A 169 12.19 0.33 12.28
N GLN A 170 12.95 -0.73 12.49
CA GLN A 170 14.35 -0.67 12.91
C GLN A 170 15.23 0.00 11.84
N TYR A 171 15.06 -0.32 10.55
CA TYR A 171 15.78 0.40 9.49
C TYR A 171 15.46 1.89 9.50
N LYS A 172 14.19 2.25 9.68
CA LYS A 172 13.77 3.65 9.73
C LYS A 172 14.41 4.39 10.91
N ILE A 173 14.42 3.77 12.09
CA ILE A 173 15.07 4.34 13.30
C ILE A 173 16.55 4.61 13.03
N LEU A 174 17.28 3.62 12.50
CA LEU A 174 18.70 3.78 12.18
C LEU A 174 18.93 4.86 11.11
N TYR A 175 18.13 4.87 10.05
CA TYR A 175 18.25 5.81 8.94
C TYR A 175 18.01 7.26 9.37
N THR A 176 17.17 7.48 10.39
CA THR A 176 16.92 8.79 11.00
C THR A 176 17.90 9.17 12.12
N GLY A 177 18.96 8.38 12.35
CA GLY A 177 19.98 8.65 13.36
C GLY A 177 19.65 8.16 14.77
N GLY A 178 18.62 7.31 14.90
CA GLY A 178 18.29 6.63 16.15
C GLY A 178 19.20 5.43 16.42
N SER A 179 18.91 4.73 17.52
CA SER A 179 19.62 3.51 17.91
C SER A 179 18.68 2.32 17.98
N VAL A 180 19.13 1.15 17.53
CA VAL A 180 18.38 -0.11 17.67
C VAL A 180 19.21 -1.11 18.44
N VAL A 181 18.57 -1.86 19.33
CA VAL A 181 19.22 -3.00 19.99
C VAL A 181 19.00 -4.24 19.13
N VAL A 182 20.09 -4.93 18.80
CA VAL A 182 20.11 -6.11 17.95
C VAL A 182 20.86 -7.22 18.69
N ASP A 183 20.31 -8.43 18.65
CA ASP A 183 20.95 -9.61 19.23
C ASP A 183 21.76 -10.35 18.17
N ASP A 184 22.67 -11.21 18.62
CA ASP A 184 23.42 -12.13 17.74
C ASP A 184 24.15 -11.45 16.57
N VAL A 185 24.62 -10.21 16.77
CA VAL A 185 25.30 -9.45 15.72
C VAL A 185 26.66 -10.08 15.44
N THR A 186 26.92 -10.36 14.16
CA THR A 186 28.22 -10.80 13.66
C THR A 186 28.67 -9.86 12.56
N THR A 187 29.83 -9.23 12.74
CA THR A 187 30.42 -8.32 11.75
C THR A 187 31.59 -9.00 11.04
N ARG A 188 32.21 -8.30 10.09
CA ARG A 188 33.46 -8.77 9.48
C ARG A 188 34.61 -8.90 10.48
N ALA A 189 34.59 -8.13 11.58
CA ALA A 189 35.60 -8.18 12.63
C ALA A 189 35.38 -9.31 13.65
N GLY A 190 34.24 -10.00 13.60
CA GLY A 190 33.90 -11.11 14.49
C GLY A 190 32.52 -10.98 15.13
N TYR A 191 32.26 -11.87 16.08
CA TYR A 191 31.01 -11.89 16.85
C TYR A 191 30.97 -10.73 17.84
N VAL A 192 29.89 -9.95 17.80
CA VAL A 192 29.64 -8.81 18.69
C VAL A 192 28.59 -9.18 19.75
N GLY A 193 27.63 -10.03 19.42
CA GLY A 193 26.56 -10.44 20.33
C GLY A 193 25.44 -9.40 20.43
N CYS A 194 24.91 -9.19 21.64
CA CYS A 194 23.81 -8.26 21.88
C CYS A 194 24.34 -6.84 22.05
N CYS A 195 24.02 -5.96 21.10
CA CYS A 195 24.56 -4.61 21.11
C CYS A 195 23.54 -3.58 20.65
N ARG A 196 23.80 -2.33 21.03
CA ARG A 196 23.11 -1.17 20.47
C ARG A 196 23.86 -0.72 19.23
N VAL A 197 23.15 -0.72 18.11
CA VAL A 197 23.63 -0.26 16.80
C VAL A 197 23.16 1.17 16.58
N THR A 198 24.07 2.03 16.17
CA THR A 198 23.78 3.38 15.67
C THR A 198 24.48 3.58 14.33
N TYR A 199 23.98 4.51 13.53
CA TYR A 199 24.57 4.89 12.26
C TYR A 199 24.78 6.41 12.22
N ASP A 200 26.02 6.82 12.02
CA ASP A 200 26.38 8.23 11.83
C ASP A 200 26.38 8.52 10.32
N ARG A 201 25.36 9.22 9.84
CA ARG A 201 25.24 9.58 8.42
C ARG A 201 26.33 10.55 7.94
N LYS A 202 26.91 11.36 8.84
CA LYS A 202 27.98 12.31 8.45
C LYS A 202 29.30 11.59 8.22
N LYS A 203 29.57 10.55 9.02
CA LYS A 203 30.77 9.71 8.91
C LYS A 203 30.61 8.50 8.01
N ASP A 204 29.37 8.15 7.68
CA ASP A 204 29.00 6.90 7.00
C ASP A 204 29.47 5.64 7.77
N GLU A 205 29.37 5.68 9.10
CA GLU A 205 29.91 4.64 9.97
C GLU A 205 28.85 4.05 10.92
N PHE A 206 28.90 2.72 11.09
CA PHE A 206 28.14 2.01 12.10
C PHE A 206 28.93 1.93 13.40
N SER A 207 28.26 2.21 14.52
CA SER A 207 28.83 2.02 15.86
C SER A 207 28.08 0.94 16.62
N PHE A 208 28.84 0.16 17.39
CA PHE A 208 28.35 -0.98 18.16
C PHE A 208 28.69 -0.76 19.63
N GLN A 209 27.67 -0.52 20.45
CA GLN A 209 27.83 -0.36 21.88
C GLN A 209 27.39 -1.63 22.60
N GLN A 210 28.31 -2.25 23.33
CA GLN A 210 28.00 -3.40 24.20
C GLN A 210 27.00 -3.00 25.28
N LEU A 211 26.06 -3.90 25.57
CA LEU A 211 25.05 -3.70 26.60
C LEU A 211 25.50 -4.34 27.91
N THR A 212 24.97 -3.85 29.03
CA THR A 212 25.16 -4.55 30.31
C THR A 212 24.33 -5.84 30.32
N ARG A 213 24.77 -6.85 31.08
CA ARG A 213 24.01 -8.12 31.22
C ARG A 213 22.54 -7.90 31.57
N GLN A 214 22.23 -6.90 32.40
CA GLN A 214 20.85 -6.58 32.77
C GLN A 214 20.04 -6.00 31.60
N GLN A 215 20.65 -5.13 30.78
CA GLN A 215 20.03 -4.59 29.57
C GLN A 215 19.77 -5.68 28.53
N GLU A 216 20.72 -6.59 28.33
CA GLU A 216 20.56 -7.74 27.43
C GLU A 216 19.42 -8.65 27.87
N GLN A 217 19.38 -9.04 29.15
CA GLN A 217 18.32 -9.88 29.71
C GLN A 217 16.95 -9.21 29.55
N THR A 218 16.86 -7.90 29.82
CA THR A 218 15.63 -7.13 29.65
C THR A 218 15.18 -7.13 28.18
N PHE A 219 16.10 -6.88 27.25
CA PHE A 219 15.81 -6.88 25.82
C PHE A 219 15.33 -8.24 25.32
N ARG A 220 16.06 -9.32 25.66
CA ARG A 220 15.70 -10.70 25.28
C ARG A 220 14.34 -11.10 25.84
N ALA A 221 14.02 -10.74 27.09
CA ALA A 221 12.71 -10.99 27.69
C ALA A 221 11.58 -10.28 26.94
N VAL A 222 11.76 -9.01 26.56
CA VAL A 222 10.78 -8.25 25.77
C VAL A 222 10.60 -8.85 24.38
N ARG A 223 11.70 -9.24 23.71
CA ARG A 223 11.68 -9.88 22.38
C ARG A 223 10.94 -11.22 22.40
N MET A 224 11.19 -12.05 23.41
CA MET A 224 10.49 -13.33 23.59
C MET A 224 8.98 -13.15 23.76
N ARG A 225 8.55 -12.19 24.60
CA ARG A 225 7.13 -11.88 24.79
C ARG A 225 6.46 -11.41 23.49
N LYS A 226 7.13 -10.58 22.69
CA LYS A 226 6.62 -10.15 21.37
C LYS A 226 6.47 -11.32 20.40
N THR A 227 7.45 -12.22 20.38
CA THR A 227 7.46 -13.40 19.49
C THR A 227 6.31 -14.35 19.85
N GLN A 228 6.10 -14.63 21.15
CA GLN A 228 4.99 -15.45 21.63
C GLN A 228 3.61 -14.86 21.33
N ARG A 229 3.47 -13.53 21.37
CA ARG A 229 2.22 -12.86 20.97
C ARG A 229 1.94 -13.00 19.48
N LYS A 230 2.97 -12.86 18.62
CA LYS A 230 2.83 -13.03 17.17
C LYS A 230 2.41 -14.45 16.75
N MET A 231 2.77 -15.48 17.51
CA MET A 231 2.40 -16.87 17.20
C MET A 231 0.97 -17.25 17.63
N LYS A 232 0.28 -16.41 18.41
CA LYS A 232 -1.09 -16.65 18.90
C LYS A 232 -2.18 -15.93 18.08
N LEU A 233 -1.78 -15.19 17.06
CA LEU A 233 -2.63 -14.48 16.10
C LEU A 233 -2.49 -15.15 14.73
#